data_AF-A0A7C6NVI0-F1
#
_entry.id   AF-A0A7C6NVI0-F1
#
_cell.length_a   1.000
_cell.length_b   1.000
_cell.length_c   1.000
_cell.angle_alpha   90.00
_cell.angle_beta   90.00
_cell.angle_gamma   90.00
#
_symmetry.space_group_name_H-M   'P 1'
#
loop_
_entity.id
_entity.type
_entity.pdbx_description
1 polymer ?
#
loop_
_entity_poly.entity_id
_entity_poly.type
_entity_poly.pdbx_seq_one_letter_code
_entity_poly.pdbx_strand_id
1 'polypeptide(L)'
;MRVDGRQPDELRPVSFTRNFTKHAEGSVLVCTGETKIICTATVEDRVPPFLRGSGQGWVTAEYAMLPRATPVRTVRDGVRGRTGGRSLEIQRLIGRGLRPAIDLFALGERTIWLD
;
A
#
# COMPACT_ATOMS: atom_id res chain seq x y z
N MET A 1 -19.82 -14.02 22.27
CA MET A 1 -20.02 -14.16 20.81
C MET A 1 -19.64 -12.83 20.16
N ARG A 2 -18.86 -12.84 19.07
CA ARG A 2 -18.47 -11.60 18.36
C ARG A 2 -19.69 -11.01 17.64
N VAL A 3 -19.66 -9.70 17.35
CA VAL A 3 -20.76 -8.97 16.69
C VAL A 3 -21.14 -9.57 15.33
N ASP A 4 -20.17 -10.17 14.65
CA ASP A 4 -20.31 -10.81 13.34
C ASP A 4 -20.44 -12.34 13.41
N GLY A 5 -20.68 -12.89 14.60
CA GLY A 5 -20.91 -14.33 14.81
C GLY A 5 -19.68 -15.22 14.69
N ARG A 6 -18.51 -14.66 14.34
CA ARG A 6 -17.25 -15.42 14.20
C ARG A 6 -16.68 -15.92 15.52
N GLN A 7 -15.87 -16.97 15.45
CA GLN A 7 -15.07 -17.45 16.58
C GLN A 7 -13.93 -16.47 16.93
N PRO A 8 -13.35 -16.57 18.15
CA PRO A 8 -12.24 -15.69 18.56
C PRO A 8 -11.02 -15.76 17.64
N ASP A 9 -10.71 -16.94 17.13
CA ASP A 9 -9.58 -17.28 16.27
C ASP A 9 -9.91 -17.27 14.76
N GLU A 10 -11.18 -17.12 14.40
CA GLU A 10 -11.62 -17.08 13.01
C GLU A 10 -11.36 -15.70 12.38
N LEU A 11 -10.74 -15.69 11.20
CA LEU A 11 -10.52 -14.46 10.41
C LEU A 11 -11.80 -13.99 9.72
N ARG A 12 -11.84 -12.72 9.29
CA ARG A 12 -12.91 -12.24 8.39
C ARG A 12 -12.75 -12.89 7.02
N PRO A 13 -13.82 -13.03 6.21
CA PRO A 13 -13.71 -13.48 4.84
C PRO A 13 -12.72 -12.63 4.04
N VAL A 14 -11.78 -13.28 3.37
CA VAL A 14 -10.73 -12.62 2.57
C VAL A 14 -10.92 -12.94 1.10
N SER A 15 -10.85 -11.93 0.23
CA SER A 15 -10.88 -12.13 -1.22
C SER A 15 -9.87 -11.23 -1.93
N PHE A 16 -9.31 -11.73 -3.04
CA PHE A 16 -8.36 -11.02 -3.87
C PHE A 16 -8.87 -10.97 -5.31
N THR A 17 -9.02 -9.77 -5.87
CA THR A 17 -9.31 -9.56 -7.28
C THR A 17 -8.09 -8.95 -7.95
N ARG A 18 -7.32 -9.77 -8.67
CA ARG A 18 -6.13 -9.33 -9.41
C ARG A 18 -6.52 -8.56 -10.66
N ASN A 19 -5.59 -7.76 -11.19
CA ASN A 19 -5.78 -6.93 -12.39
C ASN A 19 -6.98 -5.99 -12.25
N PHE A 20 -7.16 -5.40 -11.05
CA PHE A 20 -8.32 -4.56 -10.75
C PHE A 20 -8.28 -3.22 -11.49
N THR A 21 -7.10 -2.61 -11.57
CA THR A 21 -6.83 -1.43 -12.41
C THR A 21 -6.06 -1.84 -13.66
N LYS A 22 -6.31 -1.14 -14.77
CA LYS A 22 -5.73 -1.48 -16.09
C LYS A 22 -4.27 -1.06 -16.26
N HIS A 23 -3.86 0.01 -15.58
CA HIS A 23 -2.66 0.77 -15.95
C HIS A 23 -1.41 0.41 -15.15
N ALA A 24 -1.57 -0.03 -13.90
CA ALA A 24 -0.43 -0.43 -13.08
C ALA A 24 0.10 -1.80 -13.53
N GLU A 25 1.42 -2.02 -13.49
CA GLU A 25 2.03 -3.31 -13.79
C GLU A 25 1.50 -4.41 -12.86
N GLY A 26 1.23 -4.06 -11.60
CA GLY A 26 0.52 -4.90 -10.65
C GLY A 26 -0.68 -4.19 -10.04
N SER A 27 -1.82 -4.89 -9.95
CA SER A 27 -3.02 -4.34 -9.32
C SER A 27 -3.85 -5.42 -8.64
N VAL A 28 -4.31 -5.16 -7.42
CA VAL A 28 -5.19 -6.06 -6.69
C VAL A 28 -6.17 -5.28 -5.82
N LEU A 29 -7.45 -5.65 -5.86
CA LEU A 29 -8.43 -5.30 -4.84
C LEU A 29 -8.44 -6.38 -3.76
N VAL A 30 -8.08 -6.00 -2.54
CA VAL A 30 -8.10 -6.87 -1.36
C VAL A 30 -9.31 -6.52 -0.51
N CYS A 31 -10.14 -7.51 -0.19
CA CYS A 31 -11.25 -7.35 0.74
C CYS A 31 -11.04 -8.25 1.96
N THR A 32 -11.22 -7.69 3.17
CA THR A 32 -11.21 -8.41 4.45
C THR A 32 -12.49 -8.06 5.23
N GLY A 33 -13.56 -8.80 4.97
CA GLY A 33 -14.93 -8.36 5.27
C GLY A 33 -15.24 -7.02 4.58
N GLU A 34 -15.71 -6.03 5.35
CA GLU A 34 -16.03 -4.69 4.84
C GLU A 34 -14.80 -3.82 4.55
N THR A 35 -13.60 -4.21 5.01
CA THR A 35 -12.37 -3.46 4.71
C THR A 35 -11.93 -3.77 3.29
N LYS A 36 -11.95 -2.76 2.41
CA LYS A 36 -11.55 -2.87 1.00
C LYS A 36 -10.37 -1.95 0.73
N ILE A 37 -9.33 -2.50 0.12
CA ILE A 37 -8.09 -1.78 -0.20
C ILE A 37 -7.75 -2.09 -1.66
N ILE A 38 -7.54 -1.04 -2.44
CA ILE A 38 -6.93 -1.16 -3.77
C ILE A 38 -5.43 -1.04 -3.54
N CYS A 39 -4.66 -2.01 -4.02
CA CYS A 39 -3.21 -1.98 -4.01
C CYS A 39 -2.70 -1.95 -5.44
N THR A 40 -1.89 -0.96 -5.80
CA THR A 40 -1.19 -0.92 -7.09
C THR A 40 0.31 -0.98 -6.90
N ALA A 41 1.01 -1.55 -7.89
CA ALA A 41 2.45 -1.56 -7.99
C ALA A 41 2.85 -0.98 -9.34
N THR A 42 3.62 0.11 -9.30
CA THR A 42 4.12 0.82 -10.47
C THR A 42 5.64 0.74 -10.51
N VAL A 43 6.21 0.41 -11.67
CA VAL A 43 7.67 0.36 -11.87
C VAL A 43 8.16 1.66 -12.49
N GLU A 44 9.16 2.27 -11.87
CA GLU A 44 9.83 3.46 -12.40
C GLU A 44 11.33 3.18 -12.58
N ASP A 45 11.88 3.46 -13.76
CA ASP A 45 13.32 3.33 -14.08
C ASP A 45 14.13 4.49 -13.47
N ARG A 46 14.00 4.68 -12.16
CA ARG A 46 14.83 5.56 -11.34
C ARG A 46 14.88 5.09 -9.91
N VAL A 47 15.86 5.61 -9.18
CA VAL A 47 16.02 5.41 -7.74
C VAL A 47 16.17 6.76 -7.02
N PRO A 48 15.91 6.81 -5.70
CA PRO A 48 16.23 7.97 -4.88
C PRO A 48 17.70 8.41 -5.03
N PRO A 49 18.02 9.71 -4.85
CA PRO A 49 19.38 10.22 -5.07
C PRO A 49 20.48 9.50 -4.28
N PHE A 50 20.18 9.01 -3.08
CA PHE A 50 21.13 8.30 -2.22
C PHE A 50 21.45 6.86 -2.69
N LEU A 51 20.72 6.32 -3.67
CA LEU A 51 20.95 4.98 -4.26
C LEU A 51 21.47 5.04 -5.70
N ARG A 52 21.63 6.22 -6.28
CA ARG A 52 22.08 6.36 -7.67
C ARG A 52 23.49 5.78 -7.83
N GLY A 53 23.68 4.89 -8.80
CA GLY A 53 24.97 4.24 -9.08
C GLY A 53 25.31 3.09 -8.14
N SER A 54 24.40 2.70 -7.23
CA SER A 54 24.59 1.57 -6.31
C SER A 54 24.24 0.23 -6.94
N GLY A 55 23.52 0.21 -8.06
CA GLY A 55 22.94 -1.01 -8.63
C GLY A 55 21.76 -1.57 -7.82
N GLN A 56 21.35 -0.90 -6.74
CA GLN A 56 20.28 -1.33 -5.85
C GLN A 56 18.97 -0.60 -6.17
N GLY A 57 17.88 -1.35 -6.23
CA GLY A 57 16.52 -0.84 -6.39
C GLY A 57 15.91 -0.36 -5.09
N TRP A 58 14.68 0.15 -5.21
CA TRP A 58 13.94 0.70 -4.08
C TRP A 58 12.48 0.29 -4.10
N VAL A 59 11.88 0.23 -2.91
CA VAL A 59 10.45 0.01 -2.74
C VAL A 59 9.94 1.03 -1.74
N THR A 60 8.92 1.77 -2.16
CA THR A 60 8.26 2.78 -1.33
C THR A 60 6.75 2.64 -1.46
N ALA A 61 6.01 3.21 -0.51
CA ALA A 61 4.56 3.13 -0.49
C ALA A 61 3.95 4.49 -0.14
N GLU A 62 2.88 4.82 -0.86
CA GLU A 62 1.92 5.82 -0.48
C GLU A 62 0.69 5.15 0.14
N TYR A 63 -0.02 5.88 1.00
CA TYR A 63 -1.25 5.38 1.61
C TYR A 63 -2.20 6.55 1.78
N ALA A 64 -3.40 6.38 1.23
CA ALA A 64 -4.47 7.33 1.38
C ALA A 64 -5.76 6.62 1.75
N MET A 65 -6.55 7.28 2.58
CA MET A 65 -7.91 6.87 2.89
C MET A 65 -8.88 7.82 2.19
N LEU A 66 -9.79 7.28 1.37
CA LEU A 66 -10.82 8.09 0.76
C LEU A 66 -11.69 8.77 1.84
N PRO A 67 -12.15 10.02 1.64
CA PRO A 67 -12.92 10.78 2.63
C PRO A 67 -14.13 10.06 3.25
N ARG A 68 -14.69 9.06 2.56
CA ARG A 68 -15.88 8.32 3.01
C ARG A 68 -15.61 6.82 3.20
N ALA A 69 -14.36 6.44 3.43
CA ALA A 69 -14.02 5.07 3.81
C ALA A 69 -14.39 4.74 5.28
N THR A 70 -14.65 5.76 6.11
CA THR A 70 -15.09 5.63 7.51
C THR A 70 -16.54 6.12 7.70
N PRO A 71 -17.22 5.70 8.79
CA PRO A 71 -18.59 6.14 9.09
C PRO A 71 -18.76 7.67 9.14
N VAL A 72 -17.76 8.36 9.69
CA VAL A 72 -17.65 9.82 9.67
C VAL A 72 -16.75 10.23 8.52
N ARG A 73 -17.13 11.28 7.78
CA ARG A 73 -16.33 11.76 6.65
C ARG A 73 -15.03 12.38 7.17
N THR A 74 -13.90 11.96 6.61
CA THR A 74 -12.59 12.56 6.86
C THR A 74 -12.28 13.61 5.80
N VAL A 75 -11.50 14.62 6.16
CA VAL A 75 -11.00 15.62 5.19
C VAL A 75 -9.80 15.01 4.47
N ARG A 76 -9.75 15.16 3.14
CA ARG A 76 -8.63 14.69 2.32
C ARG A 76 -7.33 15.40 2.73
N ASP A 77 -6.26 14.63 2.89
CA ASP A 77 -4.95 15.16 3.33
C ASP A 77 -4.41 16.26 2.41
N GLY A 78 -4.60 16.14 1.09
CA GLY A 78 -4.24 17.19 0.13
C GLY A 78 -4.95 18.54 0.36
N VAL A 79 -6.20 18.54 0.85
CA VAL A 79 -6.95 19.78 1.17
C VAL A 79 -6.43 20.43 2.44
N ARG A 80 -5.85 19.64 3.36
CA ARG A 80 -5.23 20.16 4.59
C ARG A 80 -3.83 20.73 4.37
N GLY A 81 -3.25 20.57 3.17
CA GLY A 81 -1.89 20.98 2.86
C GLY A 81 -0.79 20.16 3.55
N ARG A 82 -1.16 19.08 4.27
CA ARG A 82 -0.22 18.20 4.95
C ARG A 82 -0.78 16.79 5.12
N THR A 83 0.08 15.80 4.95
CA THR A 83 -0.22 14.39 5.23
C THR A 83 -0.31 14.15 6.73
N GLY A 84 -1.33 13.42 7.18
CA GLY A 84 -1.51 13.10 8.60
C GLY A 84 -0.41 12.19 9.15
N GLY A 85 -0.10 12.31 10.44
CA GLY A 85 0.92 11.48 11.10
C GLY A 85 0.67 9.97 10.96
N ARG A 86 -0.60 9.55 11.08
CA ARG A 86 -1.02 8.15 10.84
C ARG A 86 -0.73 7.68 9.42
N SER A 87 -1.01 8.50 8.41
CA SER A 87 -0.75 8.15 7.01
C SER A 87 0.78 8.00 6.78
N LEU A 88 1.60 8.91 7.33
CA LEU A 88 3.06 8.81 7.28
C LEU A 88 3.59 7.55 7.96
N GLU A 89 3.03 7.16 9.10
CA GLU A 89 3.40 5.94 9.80
C GLU A 89 3.07 4.68 8.99
N ILE A 90 1.86 4.60 8.43
CA ILE A 90 1.42 3.46 7.62
C ILE A 90 2.25 3.33 6.34
N GLN A 91 2.53 4.43 5.63
CA GLN A 91 3.40 4.44 4.44
C GLN A 91 4.77 3.84 4.75
N ARG A 92 5.39 4.31 5.84
CA ARG A 92 6.68 3.79 6.30
C ARG A 92 6.61 2.32 6.72
N LEU A 93 5.52 1.91 7.35
CA LEU A 93 5.29 0.52 7.74
C LEU A 93 5.21 -0.40 6.52
N ILE A 94 4.41 -0.05 5.50
CA ILE A 94 4.27 -0.84 4.27
C ILE A 94 5.63 -0.97 3.58
N GLY A 95 6.31 0.15 3.32
CA GLY A 95 7.62 0.12 2.68
C GLY A 95 8.65 -0.68 3.49
N ARG A 96 8.70 -0.54 4.82
CA ARG A 96 9.61 -1.35 5.68
C ARG A 96 9.22 -2.83 5.73
N GLY A 97 7.94 -3.17 5.63
CA GLY A 97 7.47 -4.54 5.67
C GLY A 97 7.79 -5.31 4.39
N LEU A 98 7.82 -4.63 3.24
CA LEU A 98 8.01 -5.29 1.94
C LEU A 98 9.46 -5.36 1.48
N ARG A 99 10.29 -4.35 1.78
CA ARG A 99 11.71 -4.35 1.39
C ARG A 99 12.49 -5.61 1.80
N PRO A 100 12.32 -6.19 3.02
CA PRO A 100 13.01 -7.42 3.40
C PRO A 100 12.58 -8.65 2.61
N ALA A 101 11.41 -8.62 1.96
CA ALA A 101 10.89 -9.73 1.17
C ALA A 101 11.32 -9.67 -0.31
N ILE A 102 12.09 -8.66 -0.71
CA ILE A 102 12.47 -8.40 -2.10
C ILE A 102 13.99 -8.29 -2.19
N ASP A 103 14.60 -8.98 -3.16
CA ASP A 103 16.00 -8.77 -3.50
C ASP A 103 16.16 -7.44 -4.26
N LEU A 104 16.60 -6.42 -3.54
CA LEU A 104 16.77 -5.08 -4.09
C LEU A 104 17.94 -4.98 -5.08
N PHE A 105 18.93 -5.87 -5.05
CA PHE A 105 19.99 -5.86 -6.06
C PHE A 105 19.51 -6.49 -7.36
N ALA A 106 18.76 -7.60 -7.28
CA ALA A 106 18.14 -8.21 -8.44
C ALA A 106 17.12 -7.31 -9.14
N LEU A 107 16.46 -6.41 -8.39
CA LEU A 107 15.55 -5.40 -8.95
C LEU A 107 16.26 -4.41 -9.90
N GLY A 108 17.57 -4.19 -9.69
CA GLY A 108 18.36 -3.17 -10.38
C GLY A 108 17.92 -1.76 -9.99
N GLU A 109 18.43 -0.73 -10.68
CA GLU A 109 18.13 0.68 -10.37
C GLU A 109 16.72 1.12 -10.80
N ARG A 110 15.71 0.47 -10.21
CA ARG A 110 14.28 0.75 -10.38
C ARG A 110 13.61 0.94 -9.03
N THR A 111 12.56 1.74 -9.03
CA THR A 111 11.69 1.91 -7.86
C THR A 111 10.36 1.24 -8.12
N ILE A 112 9.90 0.43 -7.18
CA ILE A 112 8.50 -0.02 -7.11
C ILE A 112 7.77 0.97 -6.20
N TRP A 113 6.82 1.70 -6.79
CA TRP A 113 5.86 2.53 -6.07
C TRP A 113 4.62 1.70 -5.76
N LEU A 114 4.25 1.67 -4.49
CA LEU A 114 3.03 1.04 -4.03
C LEU A 114 2.02 2.09 -3.59
N ASP A 115 0.76 1.91 -3.96
CA ASP A 115 -0.35 2.78 -3.54
C ASP A 115 -1.49 1.94 -2.96
#